data_AF-A0A6G2QUF6-F1
#
_entry.id   AF-A0A6G2QUF6-F1
#
_cell.length_a   1.000
_cell.length_b   1.000
_cell.length_c   1.000
_cell.angle_alpha   90.00
_cell.angle_beta   90.00
_cell.angle_gamma   90.00
#
_symmetry.space_group_name_H-M   'P 1'
#
loop_
_entity.id
_entity.type
_entity.pdbx_description
1 polymer ?
#
loop_
_entity_poly.entity_id
_entity_poly.type
_entity_poly.pdbx_seq_one_letter_code
_entity_poly.pdbx_strand_id
1 'polypeptide(L)'
;AVLEDVLVGPAPGGRRLTAFAPVTTGRSLAVCLHQALHATREAIDYRRATGGMDAFDTAVAVGVSHELTEALVALVRGTEGARIGVAWAPAAGVPEGCAATAEPVEFSAGDLTVLREAGLRYQRAEPSVTVRLTGAVVRMHRSGPRGEGMVRLRVLAGADIGHVRIALGEEDYRIAGHAHLVGLPVRVRGRLQSRGGFRRLTEAGELAPVQVDEAERERLMKALQENLEFFGEACGPECAD
;
A
#
# COMPACT_ATOMS: atom_id res chain seq x y z
N ALA A 1 -5.57 18.85 31.04
CA ALA A 1 -4.61 17.99 30.35
C ALA A 1 -5.21 17.37 29.08
N VAL A 2 -5.87 16.21 29.10
CA VAL A 2 -6.21 15.47 27.85
C VAL A 2 -7.26 16.14 26.94
N LEU A 3 -8.05 17.09 27.47
CA LEU A 3 -9.12 17.78 26.74
C LEU A 3 -8.80 19.23 26.37
N GLU A 4 -7.65 19.77 26.76
CA GLU A 4 -7.32 21.19 26.52
C GLU A 4 -7.16 21.50 25.02
N ASP A 5 -6.72 20.52 24.23
CA ASP A 5 -6.48 20.69 22.80
C ASP A 5 -7.65 20.19 21.92
N VAL A 6 -8.76 19.76 22.52
CA VAL A 6 -9.92 19.24 21.79
C VAL A 6 -10.83 20.40 21.38
N LEU A 7 -10.88 20.70 20.08
CA LEU A 7 -11.83 21.69 19.55
C LEU A 7 -13.21 21.03 19.41
N VAL A 8 -14.26 21.69 19.91
CA VAL A 8 -15.64 21.19 19.77
C VAL A 8 -16.42 22.18 18.91
N GLY A 9 -16.99 21.69 17.80
CA GLY A 9 -17.78 22.50 16.87
C GLY A 9 -19.12 21.85 16.53
N PRO A 10 -20.12 22.63 16.08
CA PRO A 10 -21.39 22.07 15.61
C PRO A 10 -21.15 21.23 14.35
N ALA A 11 -21.70 20.02 14.32
CA ALA A 11 -21.73 19.20 13.11
C ALA A 11 -22.65 19.83 12.05
N PRO A 12 -22.43 19.55 10.75
CA PRO A 12 -23.37 19.95 9.70
C PRO A 12 -24.80 19.50 10.06
N GLY A 13 -25.72 20.47 10.18
CA GLY A 13 -27.11 20.24 10.62
C GLY A 13 -27.41 20.58 12.09
N GLY A 14 -26.44 21.06 12.88
CA GLY A 14 -26.68 21.73 14.17
C GLY A 14 -27.22 20.87 15.32
N ARG A 15 -27.42 19.57 15.11
CA ARG A 15 -28.01 18.63 16.08
C ARG A 15 -26.99 17.75 16.82
N ARG A 16 -25.72 17.86 16.47
CA ARG A 16 -24.62 17.08 17.06
C ARG A 16 -23.40 17.98 17.26
N LEU A 17 -22.56 17.62 18.21
CA LEU A 17 -21.26 18.22 18.43
C LEU A 17 -20.19 17.29 17.86
N THR A 18 -19.27 17.83 17.08
CA THR A 18 -18.07 17.14 16.60
C THR A 18 -16.90 17.57 17.48
N ALA A 19 -16.24 16.60 18.11
CA ALA A 19 -14.99 16.81 18.82
C ALA A 19 -13.82 16.51 17.88
N PHE A 20 -12.95 17.49 17.67
CA PHE A 20 -11.72 17.37 16.91
C PHE A 20 -10.57 17.21 17.91
N ALA A 21 -10.11 15.98 18.10
CA ALA A 21 -8.93 15.70 18.90
C ALA A 21 -7.66 15.88 18.04
N PRO A 22 -6.60 16.52 18.55
CA PRO A 22 -5.36 16.65 17.82
C PRO A 22 -4.72 15.28 17.61
N VAL A 23 -4.45 14.95 16.35
CA VAL A 23 -3.48 13.89 16.04
C VAL A 23 -2.11 14.56 16.07
N THR A 24 -1.20 14.09 16.93
CA THR A 24 0.14 14.71 17.12
C THR A 24 0.94 14.83 15.83
N THR A 25 0.69 13.97 14.84
CA THR A 25 1.27 14.00 13.48
C THR A 25 0.33 14.58 12.42
N GLY A 26 -0.90 14.96 12.76
CA GLY A 26 -1.93 15.35 11.79
C GLY A 26 -1.58 16.61 11.00
N ARG A 27 -0.86 17.56 11.62
CA ARG A 27 -0.49 18.82 10.96
C ARG A 27 0.56 18.61 9.86
N SER A 28 1.62 17.85 10.12
CA SER A 28 2.64 17.56 9.10
C SER A 28 2.07 16.71 7.96
N LEU A 29 1.16 15.78 8.26
CA LEU A 29 0.43 15.01 7.25
C LEU A 29 -0.44 15.90 6.36
N ALA A 30 -1.19 16.85 6.94
CA ALA A 30 -2.00 17.79 6.18
C ALA A 30 -1.14 18.70 5.27
N VAL A 31 0.04 19.12 5.74
CA VAL A 31 1.01 19.89 4.94
C VAL A 31 1.52 19.07 3.76
N CYS A 32 1.94 17.83 4.02
CA CYS A 32 2.39 16.90 2.99
C CYS A 32 1.30 16.66 1.93
N LEU A 33 0.05 16.41 2.37
CA LEU A 33 -1.08 16.24 1.45
C LEU A 33 -1.33 17.49 0.61
N HIS A 34 -1.32 18.68 1.23
CA HIS A 34 -1.50 19.94 0.52
C HIS A 34 -0.44 20.12 -0.58
N GLN A 35 0.84 19.93 -0.24
CA GLN A 35 1.95 20.04 -1.18
C GLN A 35 1.86 19.00 -2.30
N ALA A 36 1.56 17.74 -1.96
CA ALA A 36 1.43 16.66 -2.92
C ALA A 36 0.28 16.89 -3.91
N LEU A 37 -0.85 17.44 -3.48
CA LEU A 37 -1.97 17.78 -4.38
C LEU A 37 -1.57 18.84 -5.41
N HIS A 38 -0.93 19.92 -4.97
CA HIS A 38 -0.45 20.98 -5.88
C HIS A 38 0.63 20.46 -6.83
N ALA A 39 1.62 19.71 -6.33
CA ALA A 39 2.66 19.12 -7.15
C ALA A 39 2.10 18.13 -8.17
N THR A 40 1.06 17.36 -7.81
CA THR A 40 0.38 16.47 -8.76
C THR A 40 -0.30 17.27 -9.88
N ARG A 41 -1.00 18.36 -9.56
CA ARG A 41 -1.63 19.25 -10.55
C ARG A 41 -0.60 19.84 -11.50
N GLU A 42 0.48 20.42 -10.96
CA GLU A 42 1.58 20.97 -11.75
C GLU A 42 2.22 19.90 -12.66
N ALA A 43 2.42 18.69 -12.16
CA ALA A 43 2.98 17.60 -12.96
C ALA A 43 2.06 17.16 -14.10
N ILE A 44 0.74 17.15 -13.89
CA ILE A 44 -0.22 16.87 -14.98
C ILE A 44 -0.20 17.98 -16.03
N ASP A 45 -0.18 19.24 -15.59
CA ASP A 45 -0.16 20.39 -16.50
C ASP A 45 1.14 20.44 -17.31
N TYR A 46 2.27 20.13 -16.66
CA TYR A 46 3.54 19.93 -17.32
C TYR A 46 3.47 18.82 -18.37
N ARG A 47 2.95 17.62 -18.02
CA ARG A 47 2.78 16.51 -18.97
C ARG A 47 1.91 16.90 -20.16
N ARG A 48 0.88 17.72 -19.97
CA ARG A 48 0.04 18.23 -21.06
C ARG A 48 0.78 19.21 -21.97
N ALA A 49 1.59 20.09 -21.37
CA ALA A 49 2.32 21.12 -22.12
C ALA A 49 3.52 20.54 -22.89
N THR A 50 4.25 19.59 -22.30
CA THR A 50 5.55 19.13 -22.83
C THR A 50 5.53 17.68 -23.32
N GLY A 51 4.55 16.88 -22.89
CA GLY A 51 4.58 15.43 -23.05
C GLY A 51 5.57 14.74 -22.10
N GLY A 52 6.26 15.44 -21.20
CA GLY A 52 7.23 14.87 -20.25
C GLY A 52 6.59 14.33 -18.97
N MET A 53 7.22 13.34 -18.33
CA MET A 53 6.79 12.78 -17.02
C MET A 53 7.77 13.10 -15.87
N ASP A 54 8.85 13.81 -16.15
CA ASP A 54 9.93 14.19 -15.22
C ASP A 54 9.43 15.06 -14.05
N ALA A 55 8.38 15.85 -14.25
CA ALA A 55 7.73 16.57 -13.15
C ALA A 55 7.15 15.60 -12.09
N PHE A 56 6.64 14.43 -12.48
CA PHE A 56 6.17 13.42 -11.54
C PHE A 56 7.32 12.77 -10.74
N ASP A 57 8.52 12.66 -11.33
CA ASP A 57 9.68 12.13 -10.60
C ASP A 57 10.11 13.11 -9.49
N THR A 58 10.12 14.40 -9.82
CA THR A 58 10.48 15.46 -8.86
C THR A 58 9.42 15.60 -7.76
N ALA A 59 8.14 15.40 -8.11
CA ALA A 59 7.01 15.52 -7.18
C ALA A 59 7.01 14.49 -6.04
N VAL A 60 7.75 13.38 -6.17
CA VAL A 60 7.91 12.39 -5.09
C VAL A 60 8.53 13.02 -3.84
N ALA A 61 9.48 13.95 -4.01
CA ALA A 61 10.15 14.62 -2.89
C ALA A 61 9.20 15.45 -2.01
N VAL A 62 8.03 15.83 -2.55
CA VAL A 62 6.99 16.61 -1.86
C VAL A 62 5.73 15.78 -1.58
N GLY A 63 5.84 14.45 -1.63
CA GLY A 63 4.82 13.53 -1.12
C GLY A 63 3.89 12.93 -2.17
N VAL A 64 4.13 13.12 -3.46
CA VAL A 64 3.34 12.42 -4.50
C VAL A 64 3.72 10.94 -4.53
N SER A 65 2.72 10.07 -4.46
CA SER A 65 2.91 8.61 -4.41
C SER A 65 1.95 7.86 -5.32
N HIS A 66 2.20 6.55 -5.47
CA HIS A 66 1.28 5.63 -6.16
C HIS A 66 -0.13 5.67 -5.53
N GLU A 67 -0.23 5.60 -4.22
CA GLU A 67 -1.49 5.60 -3.47
C GLU A 67 -2.27 6.90 -3.65
N LEU A 68 -1.57 8.04 -3.69
CA LEU A 68 -2.21 9.32 -4.00
C LEU A 68 -2.78 9.33 -5.42
N THR A 69 -2.03 8.85 -6.41
CA THR A 69 -2.52 8.78 -7.80
C THR A 69 -3.73 7.84 -7.92
N GLU A 70 -3.73 6.69 -7.24
CA GLU A 70 -4.87 5.77 -7.21
C GLU A 70 -6.10 6.37 -6.52
N ALA A 71 -5.91 7.07 -5.39
CA ALA A 71 -6.98 7.76 -4.69
C ALA A 71 -7.62 8.85 -5.55
N LEU A 72 -6.82 9.64 -6.27
CA LEU A 72 -7.32 10.65 -7.20
C LEU A 72 -8.06 10.02 -8.39
N VAL A 73 -7.54 8.92 -8.95
CA VAL A 73 -8.24 8.16 -10.00
C VAL A 73 -9.58 7.63 -9.49
N ALA A 74 -9.64 7.14 -8.26
CA ALA A 74 -10.88 6.64 -7.65
C ALA A 74 -11.91 7.76 -7.44
N LEU A 75 -11.48 8.94 -6.99
CA LEU A 75 -12.34 10.10 -6.78
C LEU A 75 -12.92 10.64 -8.09
N VAL A 76 -12.12 10.70 -9.16
CA VAL A 76 -12.51 11.32 -10.43
C VAL A 76 -13.28 10.36 -11.34
N ARG A 77 -13.00 9.05 -11.27
CA ARG A 77 -13.62 8.06 -12.17
C ARG A 77 -15.15 8.08 -12.05
N GLY A 78 -15.83 8.26 -13.18
CA GLY A 78 -17.29 8.29 -13.23
C GLY A 78 -17.91 9.63 -12.80
N THR A 79 -17.09 10.68 -12.65
CA THR A 79 -17.52 12.05 -12.35
C THR A 79 -16.98 13.01 -13.42
N GLU A 80 -17.48 14.25 -13.46
CA GLU A 80 -16.92 15.30 -14.31
C GLU A 80 -15.56 15.81 -13.79
N GLY A 81 -15.36 15.74 -12.47
CA GLY A 81 -14.14 16.12 -11.78
C GLY A 81 -14.30 16.15 -10.26
N ALA A 82 -13.20 16.38 -9.56
CA ALA A 82 -13.12 16.51 -8.11
C ALA A 82 -12.34 17.77 -7.74
N ARG A 83 -12.83 18.52 -6.75
CA ARG A 83 -12.13 19.67 -6.15
C ARG A 83 -11.77 19.35 -4.72
N ILE A 84 -10.49 19.48 -4.39
CA ILE A 84 -9.94 19.10 -3.09
C ILE A 84 -9.31 20.33 -2.43
N GLY A 85 -9.86 20.76 -1.31
CA GLY A 85 -9.35 21.89 -0.53
C GLY A 85 -8.77 21.44 0.81
N VAL A 86 -7.63 22.03 1.19
CA VAL A 86 -7.05 21.90 2.54
C VAL A 86 -7.10 23.26 3.21
N ALA A 87 -7.68 23.32 4.41
CA ALA A 87 -7.84 24.54 5.18
C ALA A 87 -7.13 24.44 6.54
N TRP A 88 -6.54 25.56 6.97
CA TRP A 88 -5.79 25.64 8.22
C TRP A 88 -6.64 26.26 9.33
N ALA A 89 -6.59 25.69 10.53
CA ALA A 89 -7.27 26.25 11.69
C ALA A 89 -6.71 27.65 12.00
N PRO A 90 -7.54 28.71 12.07
CA PRO A 90 -7.06 30.08 12.28
C PRO A 90 -6.21 30.25 13.54
N ALA A 91 -6.59 29.57 14.62
CA ALA A 91 -5.88 29.63 15.90
C ALA A 91 -4.48 29.02 15.87
N ALA A 92 -4.22 28.06 14.97
CA ALA A 92 -2.92 27.41 14.83
C ALA A 92 -2.03 28.08 13.76
N GLY A 93 -2.55 29.08 13.05
CA GLY A 93 -1.87 29.75 11.95
C GLY A 93 -1.63 28.84 10.73
N VAL A 94 -1.01 29.42 9.71
CA VAL A 94 -0.68 28.76 8.45
C VAL A 94 0.71 28.12 8.56
N PRO A 95 0.88 26.84 8.18
CA PRO A 95 2.21 26.23 8.13
C PRO A 95 3.14 26.93 7.13
N GLU A 96 4.45 26.85 7.37
CA GLU A 96 5.46 27.39 6.45
C GLU A 96 5.35 26.73 5.06
N GLY A 97 5.46 27.53 4.00
CA GLY A 97 5.34 27.07 2.62
C GLY A 97 3.91 26.73 2.18
N CYS A 98 2.88 27.00 3.00
CA CYS A 98 1.48 26.84 2.64
C CYS A 98 0.80 28.21 2.46
N ALA A 99 -0.14 28.31 1.52
CA ALA A 99 -0.98 29.50 1.40
C ALA A 99 -2.03 29.55 2.51
N ALA A 100 -2.35 30.75 3.00
CA ALA A 100 -3.37 30.97 4.02
C ALA A 100 -4.78 30.54 3.56
N THR A 101 -5.05 30.78 2.28
CA THR A 101 -6.21 30.30 1.55
C THR A 101 -5.69 29.75 0.22
N ALA A 102 -5.59 28.43 0.12
CA ALA A 102 -5.32 27.78 -1.15
C ALA A 102 -6.65 27.58 -1.89
N GLU A 103 -6.71 27.96 -3.16
CA GLU A 103 -7.81 27.52 -4.01
C GLU A 103 -7.85 25.99 -4.05
N PRO A 104 -9.03 25.36 -4.01
CA PRO A 104 -9.13 23.92 -4.13
C PRO A 104 -8.47 23.43 -5.42
N VAL A 105 -7.66 22.38 -5.31
CA VAL A 105 -7.02 21.76 -6.47
C VAL A 105 -8.06 20.96 -7.24
N GLU A 106 -8.16 21.21 -8.54
CA GLU A 106 -9.13 20.55 -9.42
C GLU A 106 -8.48 19.43 -10.25
N PHE A 107 -9.16 18.28 -10.28
CA PHE A 107 -8.86 17.15 -11.13
C PHE A 107 -10.08 16.80 -11.97
N SER A 108 -9.91 16.64 -13.28
CA SER A 108 -11.00 16.33 -14.22
C SER A 108 -10.86 14.94 -14.82
N ALA A 109 -11.92 14.45 -15.48
CA ALA A 109 -11.86 13.17 -16.20
C ALA A 109 -10.72 13.10 -17.23
N GLY A 110 -10.29 14.25 -17.78
CA GLY A 110 -9.15 14.35 -18.69
C GLY A 110 -7.78 14.13 -18.04
N ASP A 111 -7.68 14.05 -16.71
CA ASP A 111 -6.44 13.75 -15.98
C ASP A 111 -6.24 12.24 -15.77
N LEU A 112 -7.29 11.41 -15.94
CA LEU A 112 -7.28 10.00 -15.55
C LEU A 112 -6.18 9.17 -16.23
N THR A 113 -5.91 9.41 -17.51
CA THR A 113 -4.86 8.69 -18.24
C THR A 113 -3.48 9.01 -17.67
N VAL A 114 -3.20 10.29 -17.44
CA VAL A 114 -1.91 10.75 -16.90
C VAL A 114 -1.70 10.24 -15.47
N LEU A 115 -2.73 10.30 -14.63
CA LEU A 115 -2.67 9.78 -13.26
C LEU A 115 -2.38 8.28 -13.23
N ARG A 116 -3.00 7.49 -14.11
CA ARG A 116 -2.71 6.04 -14.23
C ARG A 116 -1.29 5.76 -14.71
N GLU A 117 -0.80 6.53 -15.67
CA GLU A 117 0.58 6.43 -16.15
C GLU A 117 1.59 6.74 -15.03
N ALA A 118 1.35 7.80 -14.27
CA ALA A 118 2.15 8.16 -13.09
C ALA A 118 2.12 7.04 -12.04
N GLY A 119 0.94 6.51 -11.71
CA GLY A 119 0.80 5.40 -10.77
C GLY A 119 1.59 4.16 -11.19
N LEU A 120 1.51 3.77 -12.47
CA LEU A 120 2.31 2.66 -13.02
C LEU A 120 3.82 2.95 -12.98
N ARG A 121 4.22 4.20 -13.22
CA ARG A 121 5.62 4.63 -13.13
C ARG A 121 6.15 4.50 -11.71
N TYR A 122 5.42 5.00 -10.72
CA TYR A 122 5.80 4.88 -9.31
C TYR A 122 5.91 3.42 -8.86
N GLN A 123 4.94 2.58 -9.24
CA GLN A 123 5.01 1.14 -8.94
C GLN A 123 6.23 0.46 -9.59
N ARG A 124 6.61 0.83 -10.82
CA ARG A 124 7.80 0.28 -11.48
C ARG A 124 9.11 0.80 -10.85
N ALA A 125 9.09 2.00 -10.31
CA ALA A 125 10.22 2.62 -9.64
C ALA A 125 10.37 2.21 -8.17
N GLU A 126 9.38 1.52 -7.58
CA GLU A 126 9.44 1.05 -6.19
C GLU A 126 10.68 0.15 -6.01
N PRO A 127 11.64 0.56 -5.14
CA PRO A 127 12.89 -0.16 -5.00
C PRO A 127 12.64 -1.54 -4.41
N SER A 128 13.24 -2.57 -5.01
CA SER A 128 13.17 -3.93 -4.48
C SER A 128 14.06 -4.07 -3.26
N VAL A 129 13.48 -4.28 -2.09
CA VAL A 129 14.23 -4.43 -0.83
C VAL A 129 14.57 -5.90 -0.60
N THR A 130 15.82 -6.18 -0.20
CA THR A 130 16.20 -7.54 0.21
C THR A 130 15.59 -7.81 1.57
N VAL A 131 14.75 -8.84 1.68
CA VAL A 131 14.05 -9.23 2.90
C VAL A 131 14.34 -10.69 3.23
N ARG A 132 14.16 -11.04 4.50
CA ARG A 132 14.13 -12.42 4.98
C ARG A 132 12.78 -12.68 5.61
N LEU A 133 11.93 -13.40 4.91
CA LEU A 133 10.56 -13.68 5.32
C LEU A 133 10.50 -15.01 6.05
N THR A 134 9.69 -15.08 7.09
CA THR A 134 9.22 -16.34 7.67
C THR A 134 7.74 -16.45 7.34
N GLY A 135 7.30 -17.56 6.76
CA GLY A 135 5.94 -17.72 6.29
C GLY A 135 5.47 -19.16 6.19
N ALA A 136 4.17 -19.36 6.28
CA ALA A 136 3.53 -20.66 6.06
C ALA A 136 3.20 -20.84 4.58
N VAL A 137 3.49 -22.02 4.04
CA VAL A 137 3.09 -22.39 2.69
C VAL A 137 1.58 -22.64 2.67
N VAL A 138 0.84 -21.84 1.91
CA VAL A 138 -0.63 -21.96 1.81
C VAL A 138 -1.11 -22.48 0.46
N ARG A 139 -0.30 -22.35 -0.59
CA ARG A 139 -0.60 -22.90 -1.91
C ARG A 139 0.67 -23.16 -2.69
N MET A 140 0.70 -24.27 -3.42
CA MET A 140 1.80 -24.61 -4.32
C MET A 140 1.25 -25.03 -5.67
N HIS A 141 1.97 -24.70 -6.73
CA HIS A 141 1.63 -25.09 -8.09
C HIS A 141 2.89 -25.29 -8.93
N ARG A 142 2.94 -26.39 -9.68
CA ARG A 142 3.95 -26.65 -10.71
C ARG A 142 3.30 -27.38 -11.89
N SER A 143 3.73 -27.05 -13.11
CA SER A 143 3.15 -27.61 -14.34
C SER A 143 3.59 -29.05 -14.62
N GLY A 144 4.74 -29.47 -14.08
CA GLY A 144 5.30 -30.80 -14.29
C GLY A 144 5.97 -31.36 -13.02
N PRO A 145 6.47 -32.60 -13.07
CA PRO A 145 7.09 -33.26 -11.92
C PRO A 145 8.46 -32.68 -11.54
N ARG A 146 9.10 -31.91 -12.43
CA ARG A 146 10.42 -31.29 -12.27
C ARG A 146 10.40 -29.84 -12.74
N GLY A 147 11.46 -29.10 -12.41
CA GLY A 147 11.61 -27.69 -12.74
C GLY A 147 11.03 -26.75 -11.69
N GLU A 148 10.97 -25.48 -12.06
CA GLU A 148 10.50 -24.42 -11.17
C GLU A 148 9.02 -24.57 -10.82
N GLY A 149 8.65 -24.07 -9.65
CA GLY A 149 7.28 -24.04 -9.20
C GLY A 149 6.93 -22.74 -8.47
N MET A 150 5.64 -22.40 -8.49
CA MET A 150 5.11 -21.24 -7.82
C MET A 150 4.58 -21.62 -6.45
N VAL A 151 5.00 -20.89 -5.42
CA VAL A 151 4.54 -21.04 -4.05
C VAL A 151 3.93 -19.72 -3.56
N ARG A 152 2.78 -19.81 -2.91
CA ARG A 152 2.17 -18.71 -2.16
C ARG A 152 2.47 -18.94 -0.68
N LEU A 153 3.21 -18.01 -0.09
CA LEU A 153 3.42 -17.96 1.34
C LEU A 153 2.46 -16.95 1.95
N ARG A 154 1.92 -17.30 3.11
CA ARG A 154 1.39 -16.33 4.06
C ARG A 154 2.54 -15.89 4.95
N VAL A 155 2.81 -14.59 5.00
CA VAL A 155 3.93 -14.07 5.78
C VAL A 155 3.51 -14.00 7.25
N LEU A 156 4.43 -14.43 8.11
CA LEU A 156 4.27 -14.46 9.55
C LEU A 156 5.22 -13.46 10.21
N ALA A 157 6.41 -13.27 9.63
CA ALA A 157 7.40 -12.30 10.11
C ALA A 157 8.35 -11.87 8.98
N GLY A 158 9.01 -10.73 9.17
CA GLY A 158 10.06 -10.20 8.28
C GLY A 158 9.58 -9.14 7.29
N ALA A 159 8.26 -8.98 7.10
CA ALA A 159 7.63 -7.85 6.42
C ALA A 159 6.15 -7.76 6.81
N ASP A 160 5.61 -6.54 6.90
CA ASP A 160 4.19 -6.29 7.17
C ASP A 160 3.35 -6.42 5.90
N ILE A 161 3.25 -7.66 5.41
CA ILE A 161 2.49 -8.04 4.20
C ILE A 161 1.72 -9.31 4.49
N GLY A 162 0.50 -9.46 3.98
CA GLY A 162 -0.28 -10.68 4.25
C GLY A 162 0.22 -11.91 3.50
N HIS A 163 0.45 -11.78 2.19
CA HIS A 163 0.82 -12.89 1.32
C HIS A 163 1.88 -12.49 0.30
N VAL A 164 2.74 -13.44 -0.08
CA VAL A 164 3.75 -13.27 -1.10
C VAL A 164 3.76 -14.44 -2.07
N ARG A 165 3.93 -14.16 -3.36
CA ARG A 165 4.15 -15.17 -4.40
C ARG A 165 5.64 -15.32 -4.68
N ILE A 166 6.11 -16.55 -4.77
CA ILE A 166 7.52 -16.86 -4.95
C ILE A 166 7.64 -17.90 -6.07
N ALA A 167 8.58 -17.66 -6.99
CA ALA A 167 9.04 -18.70 -7.90
C ALA A 167 10.25 -19.38 -7.24
N LEU A 168 10.17 -20.69 -7.04
CA LEU A 168 11.23 -21.48 -6.43
C LEU A 168 11.82 -22.44 -7.45
N GLY A 169 13.13 -22.63 -7.39
CA GLY A 169 13.81 -23.71 -8.09
C GLY A 169 13.38 -25.09 -7.58
N GLU A 170 13.75 -26.14 -8.30
CA GLU A 170 13.29 -27.50 -8.04
C GLU A 170 13.61 -28.00 -6.61
N GLU A 171 14.78 -27.66 -6.07
CA GLU A 171 15.19 -28.04 -4.71
C GLU A 171 14.37 -27.32 -3.65
N ASP A 172 14.35 -25.98 -3.67
CA ASP A 172 13.58 -25.17 -2.73
C ASP A 172 12.09 -25.46 -2.78
N TYR A 173 11.54 -25.76 -3.97
CA TYR A 173 10.15 -26.17 -4.13
C TYR A 173 9.86 -27.49 -3.39
N ARG A 174 10.78 -28.47 -3.45
CA ARG A 174 10.64 -29.73 -2.70
C ARG A 174 10.69 -29.49 -1.19
N ILE A 175 11.59 -28.62 -0.72
CA ILE A 175 11.68 -28.25 0.71
C ILE A 175 10.38 -27.59 1.18
N ALA A 176 9.86 -26.63 0.41
CA ALA A 176 8.59 -25.98 0.70
C ALA A 176 7.42 -26.98 0.76
N GLY A 177 7.41 -27.96 -0.15
CA GLY A 177 6.42 -29.04 -0.16
C GLY A 177 6.49 -29.91 1.09
N HIS A 178 7.70 -30.29 1.52
CA HIS A 178 7.87 -31.05 2.75
C HIS A 178 7.42 -30.24 3.96
N ALA A 179 7.85 -28.98 4.08
CA ALA A 179 7.46 -28.08 5.17
C ALA A 179 5.93 -27.89 5.25
N HIS A 180 5.26 -27.77 4.10
CA HIS A 180 3.80 -27.71 4.05
C HIS A 180 3.14 -28.97 4.60
N LEU A 181 3.63 -30.16 4.22
CA LEU A 181 3.09 -31.44 4.68
C LEU A 181 3.26 -31.65 6.20
N VAL A 182 4.39 -31.20 6.75
CA VAL A 182 4.65 -31.31 8.20
C VAL A 182 4.14 -30.12 9.01
N GLY A 183 3.50 -29.14 8.36
CA GLY A 183 2.93 -27.96 9.02
C GLY A 183 3.97 -27.00 9.62
N LEU A 184 5.19 -26.99 9.08
CA LEU A 184 6.26 -26.09 9.52
C LEU A 184 6.33 -24.83 8.65
N PRO A 185 6.54 -23.64 9.24
CA PRO A 185 6.83 -22.45 8.48
C PRO A 185 8.22 -22.55 7.82
N VAL A 186 8.38 -21.84 6.70
CA VAL A 186 9.65 -21.72 5.99
C VAL A 186 10.22 -20.33 6.14
N ARG A 187 11.54 -20.24 6.21
CA ARG A 187 12.29 -18.99 6.08
C ARG A 187 12.89 -18.92 4.68
N VAL A 188 12.80 -17.76 4.06
CA VAL A 188 13.28 -17.52 2.71
C VAL A 188 13.86 -16.11 2.61
N ARG A 189 14.99 -15.97 1.91
CA ARG A 189 15.58 -14.69 1.58
C ARG A 189 15.29 -14.36 0.12
N GLY A 190 15.04 -13.10 -0.19
CA GLY A 190 14.91 -12.66 -1.57
C GLY A 190 14.63 -11.17 -1.68
N ARG A 191 14.36 -10.70 -2.90
CA ARG A 191 13.98 -9.32 -3.21
C ARG A 191 12.46 -9.18 -3.23
N LEU A 192 11.92 -8.37 -2.32
CA LEU A 192 10.50 -8.07 -2.28
C LEU A 192 10.16 -7.01 -3.32
N GLN A 193 9.21 -7.32 -4.19
CA GLN A 193 8.71 -6.43 -5.24
C GLN A 193 7.20 -6.26 -5.09
N SER A 194 6.70 -5.05 -5.34
CA SER A 194 5.28 -4.79 -5.53
C SER A 194 4.97 -4.80 -7.02
N ARG A 195 4.00 -5.61 -7.47
CA ARG A 195 3.58 -5.62 -8.87
C ARG A 195 2.08 -5.86 -8.97
N GLY A 196 1.33 -4.84 -9.39
CA GLY A 196 -0.11 -4.95 -9.65
C GLY A 196 -0.94 -5.41 -8.45
N GLY A 197 -0.66 -4.89 -7.25
CA GLY A 197 -1.40 -5.23 -6.03
C GLY A 197 -0.98 -6.55 -5.37
N PHE A 198 -0.06 -7.31 -5.97
CA PHE A 198 0.52 -8.50 -5.34
C PHE A 198 1.98 -8.27 -4.96
N ARG A 199 2.37 -8.79 -3.79
CA ARG A 199 3.77 -8.86 -3.38
C ARG A 199 4.41 -10.11 -3.99
N ARG A 200 5.56 -9.95 -4.63
CA ARG A 200 6.36 -11.04 -5.20
C ARG A 200 7.74 -11.04 -4.58
N LEU A 201 8.23 -12.21 -4.17
CA LEU A 201 9.63 -12.39 -3.81
C LEU A 201 10.35 -12.93 -5.04
N THR A 202 11.30 -12.17 -5.56
CA THR A 202 12.21 -12.59 -6.63
C THR A 202 13.56 -12.97 -6.04
N GLU A 203 14.36 -13.73 -6.79
CA GLU A 203 15.67 -14.24 -6.31
C GLU A 203 15.57 -14.90 -4.94
N ALA A 204 14.51 -15.70 -4.80
CA ALA A 204 14.30 -16.46 -3.59
C ALA A 204 15.36 -17.55 -3.47
N GLY A 205 15.95 -17.64 -2.29
CA GLY A 205 16.93 -18.65 -1.93
C GLY A 205 17.08 -18.75 -0.43
N GLU A 206 18.02 -19.60 0.01
CA GLU A 206 18.21 -19.94 1.43
C GLU A 206 16.91 -20.47 2.07
N LEU A 207 16.10 -21.24 1.32
CA LEU A 207 14.83 -21.72 1.83
C LEU A 207 15.04 -22.84 2.85
N ALA A 208 14.61 -22.61 4.08
CA ALA A 208 14.80 -23.56 5.18
C ALA A 208 13.53 -23.68 6.04
N PRO A 209 13.10 -24.90 6.42
CA PRO A 209 12.07 -25.09 7.43
C PRO A 209 12.55 -24.52 8.77
N VAL A 210 11.67 -23.79 9.46
CA VAL A 210 11.93 -23.26 10.80
C VAL A 210 11.23 -24.16 11.81
N GLN A 211 12.01 -24.73 12.73
CA GLN A 211 11.48 -25.38 13.91
C GLN A 211 10.96 -24.28 14.85
N VAL A 212 9.67 -24.32 15.14
CA VAL A 212 9.05 -23.44 16.14
C VAL A 212 8.53 -24.33 17.26
N ASP A 213 8.74 -23.90 18.50
CA ASP A 213 8.12 -24.57 19.64
C ASP A 213 6.58 -24.43 19.57
N GLU A 214 5.86 -25.28 20.30
CA GLU A 214 4.39 -25.36 20.20
C GLU A 214 3.71 -24.06 20.65
N ALA A 215 4.31 -23.31 21.57
CA ALA A 215 3.77 -22.03 22.06
C ALA A 215 3.90 -20.93 21.00
N GLU A 216 5.03 -20.87 20.30
CA GLU A 216 5.24 -19.95 19.20
C GLU A 216 4.40 -20.36 17.98
N ARG A 217 4.23 -21.67 17.74
CA ARG A 217 3.28 -22.20 16.75
C ARG A 217 1.85 -21.77 17.06
N GLU A 218 1.41 -21.83 18.32
CA GLU A 218 0.07 -21.41 18.73
C GLU A 218 -0.13 -19.89 18.61
N ARG A 219 0.88 -19.07 18.96
CA ARG A 219 0.86 -17.63 18.70
C ARG A 219 0.78 -17.30 17.22
N LEU A 220 1.55 -18.02 16.40
CA LEU A 220 1.52 -17.89 14.95
C LEU A 220 0.16 -18.32 14.37
N MET A 221 -0.45 -19.37 14.91
CA MET A 221 -1.80 -19.83 14.55
C MET A 221 -2.91 -18.88 15.05
N LYS A 222 -2.69 -18.16 16.15
CA LYS A 222 -3.62 -17.12 16.62
C LYS A 222 -3.54 -15.86 15.76
N ALA A 223 -2.33 -15.40 15.43
CA ALA A 223 -2.11 -14.35 14.43
C ALA A 223 -2.62 -14.75 13.03
N LEU A 224 -2.66 -16.07 12.75
CA LEU A 224 -3.27 -16.65 11.56
C LEU A 224 -4.80 -16.39 11.51
N GLN A 225 -5.51 -16.59 12.63
CA GLN A 225 -6.97 -16.40 12.72
C GLN A 225 -7.38 -14.93 12.72
N GLU A 226 -6.71 -14.08 13.53
CA GLU A 226 -7.07 -12.65 13.66
C GLU A 226 -6.99 -11.88 12.33
N ASN A 227 -6.05 -12.24 11.45
CA ASN A 227 -5.91 -11.62 10.13
C ASN A 227 -6.80 -12.26 9.03
N LEU A 228 -7.36 -13.46 9.26
CA LEU A 228 -8.34 -14.09 8.35
C LEU A 228 -9.74 -13.48 8.53
N GLU A 229 -10.08 -13.09 9.76
CA GLU A 229 -11.37 -12.43 10.07
C GLU A 229 -11.53 -11.06 9.41
N PHE A 230 -10.44 -10.45 8.93
CA PHE A 230 -10.47 -9.18 8.19
C PHE A 230 -10.85 -9.32 6.70
N PHE A 231 -10.88 -10.53 6.13
CA PHE A 231 -10.99 -10.74 4.66
C PHE A 231 -12.13 -11.65 4.20
N GLY A 232 -13.13 -11.89 5.05
CA GLY A 232 -14.26 -12.78 4.74
C GLY A 232 -15.18 -12.36 3.58
N GLU A 233 -14.93 -11.23 2.88
CA GLU A 233 -15.93 -10.65 1.95
C GLU A 233 -15.48 -10.42 0.50
N ALA A 234 -14.29 -10.87 0.08
CA ALA A 234 -13.87 -10.66 -1.32
C ALA A 234 -13.12 -11.85 -1.92
N CYS A 235 -13.85 -12.92 -2.26
CA CYS A 235 -13.47 -13.86 -3.33
C CYS A 235 -14.65 -14.77 -3.68
N GLY A 236 -15.49 -14.33 -4.63
CA GLY A 236 -16.33 -15.23 -5.43
C GLY A 236 -15.51 -15.83 -6.59
N PRO A 237 -15.91 -16.99 -7.13
CA PRO A 237 -15.11 -17.73 -8.10
C PRO A 237 -15.41 -17.25 -9.54
N GLU A 238 -14.37 -17.00 -10.33
CA GLU A 238 -14.49 -17.11 -11.79
C GLU A 238 -13.31 -17.95 -12.31
N CYS A 239 -13.56 -19.25 -12.38
CA CYS A 239 -13.03 -20.09 -13.45
C CYS A 239 -14.04 -20.03 -14.59
N ALA A 240 -13.63 -19.53 -15.76
CA ALA A 240 -14.16 -19.96 -17.05
C ALA A 240 -13.17 -19.55 -18.16
N ASP A 241 -12.70 -20.60 -18.84
CA ASP A 241 -12.02 -20.72 -20.14
C ASP A 241 -10.66 -20.02 -20.40
#